data_AF-A0A3D1TCF8-F1
#
_entry.id   AF-A0A3D1TCF8-F1
#
_cell.length_a   1.000
_cell.length_b   1.000
_cell.length_c   1.000
_cell.angle_alpha   90.00
_cell.angle_beta   90.00
_cell.angle_gamma   90.00
#
_symmetry.space_group_name_H-M   'P 1'
#
loop_
_entity.id
_entity.type
_entity.pdbx_description
1 polymer ?
#
loop_
_entity_poly.entity_id
_entity_poly.type
_entity_poly.pdbx_seq_one_letter_code
_entity_poly.pdbx_strand_id
1 'polypeptide(L)'
;LTHCNAGGLATSGFGTALAPLYVARERQIHVRVFVDETRPLLQGSRLTAWELQQKGFEVTLLCDSAAGHLMREGKIDMVIVGADRVAANGDVANK
;
A
#
# COMPACT_ATOMS: atom_id res chain seq x y z
N LEU A 1 4.03 3.19 3.93
CA LEU A 1 3.81 1.73 4.02
C LEU A 1 2.37 1.43 3.61
N THR A 2 2.14 0.36 2.85
CA THR A 2 0.80 -0.14 2.52
C THR A 2 0.73 -1.66 2.71
N HIS A 3 -0.48 -2.17 2.95
CA HIS A 3 -0.77 -3.59 3.18
C HIS A 3 -1.88 -4.08 2.24
N CYS A 4 -1.81 -5.33 1.79
CA CYS A 4 -2.69 -5.90 0.75
C CYS A 4 -2.58 -5.14 -0.59
N ASN A 5 -3.59 -5.27 -1.44
CA ASN A 5 -3.76 -4.48 -2.64
C ASN A 5 -5.05 -3.67 -2.59
N ALA A 6 -4.94 -2.36 -2.36
CA ALA A 6 -6.02 -1.38 -2.42
C ALA A 6 -5.82 -0.41 -3.60
N GLY A 7 -5.33 -1.01 -4.70
CA GLY A 7 -4.94 -0.35 -5.93
C GLY A 7 -5.97 -0.43 -7.03
N GLY A 8 -5.52 -0.14 -8.25
CA GLY A 8 -6.40 -0.18 -9.41
C GLY A 8 -6.94 -1.59 -9.69
N LEU A 9 -6.12 -2.61 -9.45
CA LEU A 9 -6.52 -4.02 -9.59
C LEU A 9 -7.59 -4.48 -8.58
N ALA A 10 -7.81 -3.73 -7.50
CA ALA A 10 -8.83 -4.03 -6.48
C ALA A 10 -10.10 -3.18 -6.63
N THR A 11 -10.16 -2.30 -7.63
CA THR A 11 -11.29 -1.40 -7.87
C THR A 11 -11.64 -1.38 -9.36
N SER A 12 -12.58 -0.52 -9.78
CA SER A 12 -12.91 -0.34 -11.19
C SER A 12 -11.88 0.50 -11.96
N GLY A 13 -10.78 0.95 -11.34
CA GLY A 13 -9.87 1.88 -11.99
C GLY A 13 -8.72 2.36 -11.11
N PHE A 14 -8.83 3.55 -10.53
CA PHE A 14 -7.70 4.29 -9.96
C PHE A 14 -7.18 3.74 -8.61
N GLY A 15 -8.00 2.98 -7.88
CA GLY A 15 -7.70 2.47 -6.54
C GLY A 15 -8.25 3.34 -5.41
N THR A 16 -7.90 2.98 -4.17
CA THR A 16 -8.21 3.75 -2.96
C THR A 16 -6.91 4.19 -2.28
N ALA A 17 -6.26 3.31 -1.51
CA ALA A 17 -5.03 3.66 -0.79
C ALA A 17 -3.87 4.01 -1.72
N LEU A 18 -3.82 3.42 -2.92
CA LEU A 18 -2.76 3.72 -3.90
C LEU A 18 -3.10 4.92 -4.81
N ALA A 19 -4.37 5.35 -4.87
CA ALA A 19 -4.76 6.48 -5.70
C ALA A 19 -4.05 7.79 -5.34
N PRO A 20 -3.89 8.16 -4.04
CA PRO A 20 -3.08 9.32 -3.66
C PRO A 20 -1.64 9.26 -4.15
N LEU A 21 -1.04 8.08 -4.24
CA LEU A 21 0.33 7.92 -4.76
C LEU A 21 0.38 8.30 -6.25
N TYR A 22 -0.61 7.87 -7.02
CA TYR A 22 -0.75 8.22 -8.44
C TYR A 22 -0.88 9.73 -8.64
N VAL A 23 -1.76 10.38 -7.86
CA VAL A 23 -1.91 11.84 -7.87
C VAL A 23 -0.62 12.54 -7.42
N ALA A 24 0.07 12.03 -6.40
CA ALA A 24 1.33 12.59 -5.93
C ALA A 24 2.38 12.58 -7.04
N ARG A 25 2.49 11.48 -7.79
CA ARG A 25 3.41 11.38 -8.94
C ARG A 25 3.05 12.33 -10.07
N GLU A 26 1.77 12.48 -10.41
CA GLU A 26 1.31 13.46 -11.41
C GLU A 26 1.68 14.89 -11.01
N ARG A 27 1.70 15.17 -9.71
CA ARG A 27 2.16 16.44 -9.12
C ARG A 27 3.67 16.50 -8.90
N GLN A 28 4.43 15.54 -9.41
CA GLN A 28 5.88 15.45 -9.26
C GLN A 28 6.37 15.38 -7.81
N ILE A 29 5.51 14.88 -6.91
CA ILE A 29 5.88 14.58 -5.52
C ILE A 29 6.47 13.17 -5.51
N HIS A 30 7.74 13.08 -5.14
CA HIS A 30 8.45 11.80 -5.06
C HIS A 30 8.09 11.08 -3.76
N VAL A 31 7.57 9.86 -3.89
CA VAL A 31 7.21 8.99 -2.77
C VAL A 31 7.85 7.62 -2.99
N ARG A 32 8.65 7.17 -2.02
CA ARG A 32 9.10 5.78 -1.92
C ARG A 32 8.02 4.98 -1.21
N VAL A 33 7.66 3.82 -1.75
CA VAL A 33 6.57 2.99 -1.23
C VAL A 33 7.12 1.69 -0.67
N PHE A 34 6.96 1.49 0.64
CA PHE A 34 7.14 0.20 1.28
C PHE A 34 5.84 -0.60 1.18
N VAL A 35 5.94 -1.83 0.66
CA VAL A 35 4.80 -2.73 0.41
C VAL A 35 5.03 -4.01 1.19
N ASP A 36 4.10 -4.36 2.06
CA ASP A 36 4.10 -5.66 2.73
C ASP A 36 3.72 -6.77 1.74
N GLU A 37 4.37 -7.93 1.78
CA GLU A 37 4.07 -9.02 0.85
C GLU A 37 2.62 -9.54 0.97
N THR A 38 2.03 -9.43 2.16
CA THR A 38 0.64 -9.77 2.51
C THR A 38 0.36 -11.27 2.38
N ARG A 39 0.95 -12.08 3.26
CA ARG A 39 0.67 -13.52 3.34
C ARG A 39 -0.80 -13.79 3.74
N PRO A 40 -1.38 -14.95 3.36
CA PRO A 40 -0.78 -16.01 2.55
C PRO A 40 -0.98 -15.83 1.04
N LEU A 41 -1.91 -14.98 0.59
CA LEU A 41 -2.26 -14.85 -0.83
C LEU A 41 -1.26 -14.00 -1.63
N LEU A 42 -0.44 -13.23 -0.91
CA LEU A 42 0.66 -12.44 -1.46
C LEU A 42 0.17 -11.28 -2.35
N GLN A 43 -0.90 -10.60 -1.93
CA GLN A 43 -1.48 -9.50 -2.72
C GLN A 43 -0.49 -8.34 -2.88
N GLY A 44 0.24 -7.99 -1.83
CA GLY A 44 1.17 -6.87 -1.90
C GLY A 44 2.36 -7.18 -2.82
N SER A 45 2.95 -8.37 -2.72
CA SER A 45 4.07 -8.75 -3.60
C SER A 45 3.66 -9.01 -5.04
N ARG A 46 2.48 -9.61 -5.28
CA ARG A 46 2.04 -10.00 -6.63
C ARG A 46 1.30 -8.91 -7.38
N LEU A 47 0.54 -8.07 -6.68
CA LEU A 47 -0.36 -7.09 -7.30
C LEU A 47 0.12 -5.66 -7.05
N THR A 48 0.28 -5.26 -5.79
CA THR A 48 0.63 -3.87 -5.44
C THR A 48 2.02 -3.49 -5.94
N ALA A 49 3.03 -4.31 -5.66
CA ALA A 49 4.38 -4.06 -6.13
C ALA A 49 4.43 -3.99 -7.66
N TRP A 50 3.72 -4.90 -8.34
CA TRP A 50 3.62 -4.91 -9.80
C TRP A 50 2.97 -3.62 -10.34
N GLU A 51 1.78 -3.22 -9.87
CA GLU A 51 1.09 -2.06 -10.44
C GLU A 51 1.83 -0.74 -10.17
N LEU A 52 2.49 -0.62 -9.00
CA LEU A 52 3.34 0.52 -8.67
C LEU A 52 4.62 0.56 -9.53
N GLN A 53 5.26 -0.59 -9.77
CA GLN A 53 6.43 -0.67 -10.65
C GLN A 53 6.08 -0.32 -12.10
N GLN A 54 4.94 -0.80 -12.61
CA GLN A 54 4.46 -0.45 -13.95
C GLN A 54 4.20 1.06 -14.10
N LYS A 55 3.90 1.74 -13.00
CA LYS A 55 3.73 3.20 -12.95
C LYS A 55 5.02 3.93 -12.53
N GLY A 56 6.14 3.22 -12.41
CA GLY A 56 7.49 3.74 -12.20
C GLY A 56 7.78 4.24 -10.78
N PHE A 57 7.04 3.80 -9.76
CA PHE A 57 7.33 4.13 -8.36
C PHE A 57 8.57 3.39 -7.86
N GLU A 58 9.29 4.02 -6.93
CA GLU A 58 10.31 3.32 -6.13
C GLU A 58 9.60 2.46 -5.10
N VAL A 59 9.64 1.13 -5.31
CA VAL A 59 8.97 0.16 -4.46
C VAL A 59 10.00 -0.66 -3.69
N THR A 60 9.80 -0.81 -2.38
CA THR A 60 10.53 -1.77 -1.55
C THR A 60 9.54 -2.79 -1.01
N LEU A 61 9.68 -4.04 -1.44
CA LEU A 61 8.88 -5.16 -0.94
C LEU A 61 9.44 -5.67 0.39
N LEU A 62 8.56 -5.97 1.34
CA LEU A 62 8.90 -6.42 2.69
C LEU A 62 8.19 -7.73 3.01
N CYS A 63 8.83 -8.58 3.82
CA CYS A 63 8.07 -9.57 4.58
C CYS A 63 7.18 -8.85 5.61
N ASP A 64 5.97 -9.35 5.86
CA ASP A 64 5.01 -8.70 6.77
C ASP A 64 5.62 -8.46 8.16
N SER A 65 6.47 -9.38 8.63
CA SER A 65 7.15 -9.29 9.93
C SER A 65 8.22 -8.17 10.02
N ALA A 66 8.66 -7.60 8.91
CA ALA A 66 9.67 -6.55 8.89
C ALA A 66 9.08 -5.14 9.12
N ALA A 67 7.76 -4.96 8.91
CA ALA A 67 7.10 -3.66 8.98
C ALA A 67 7.31 -2.97 10.34
N GLY A 68 7.10 -3.70 11.44
CA GLY A 68 7.26 -3.15 12.80
C GLY A 68 8.69 -2.70 13.11
N HIS A 69 9.70 -3.38 12.57
CA HIS A 69 11.09 -2.98 12.75
C HIS A 69 11.39 -1.66 12.01
N LEU A 70 10.93 -1.50 10.77
CA LEU A 70 11.12 -0.27 10.00
C LEU A 70 10.38 0.92 10.62
N MET A 71 9.17 0.70 11.16
CA MET A 71 8.45 1.72 11.90
C MET A 71 9.24 2.16 13.15
N ARG A 72 9.78 1.20 13.92
CA ARG A 72 10.60 1.49 15.10
C ARG A 72 11.86 2.29 14.76
N GLU A 73 12.48 2.02 13.61
CA GLU A 73 13.65 2.75 13.12
C GLU A 73 13.30 4.13 12.54
N GLY A 74 12.02 4.53 12.51
CA GLY A 74 11.59 5.81 11.96
C GLY A 74 11.70 5.90 10.43
N LYS A 75 11.78 4.76 9.74
CA LYS A 75 11.88 4.72 8.26
C LYS A 75 10.54 4.86 7.55
N ILE A 76 9.43 4.89 8.29
CA ILE A 76 8.06 4.99 7.77
C ILE A 76 7.41 6.27 8.28
N ASP A 77 7.15 7.22 7.37
CA ASP A 77 6.47 8.48 7.71
C ASP A 77 4.95 8.32 7.85
N MET A 78 4.37 7.42 7.06
CA MET A 78 2.92 7.21 6.99
C MET A 78 2.56 5.77 6.63
N VAL A 79 1.48 5.28 7.23
CA VAL A 79 0.79 4.05 6.85
C VAL A 79 -0.54 4.43 6.20
N ILE A 80 -0.82 3.88 5.02
CA ILE A 80 -2.10 4.03 4.33
C ILE A 80 -2.55 2.66 3.84
N VAL A 81 -3.81 2.31 4.10
CA VAL A 81 -4.39 1.00 3.76
C VAL A 81 -5.80 1.18 3.20
N GLY A 82 -6.31 0.14 2.55
CA GLY A 82 -7.72 0.05 2.17
C GLY A 82 -8.61 -0.35 3.35
N ALA A 83 -9.86 -0.66 3.03
CA ALA A 83 -10.83 -1.24 3.95
C ALA A 83 -11.81 -2.12 3.19
N ASP A 84 -12.24 -3.23 3.80
CA ASP A 84 -13.33 -4.06 3.30
C ASP A 84 -14.67 -3.64 3.93
N ARG A 85 -14.64 -3.20 5.20
CA ARG A 85 -15.81 -2.70 5.91
C ARG A 85 -15.41 -1.71 7.01
N VAL A 86 -16.14 -0.62 7.12
CA VAL A 86 -16.01 0.35 8.21
C VAL A 86 -17.33 0.38 8.98
N ALA A 87 -17.28 0.11 10.28
CA ALA A 87 -18.45 0.19 11.15
C ALA A 87 -18.74 1.65 11.54
N ALA A 88 -19.96 1.92 12.02
CA ALA A 88 -20.37 3.28 12.38
C ALA A 88 -19.54 3.90 13.52
N ASN A 89 -18.91 3.08 14.35
CA ASN A 89 -18.00 3.51 15.41
C ASN A 89 -16.56 3.78 14.91
N GLY A 90 -16.27 3.54 13.63
CA GLY A 90 -14.95 3.74 13.05
C GLY A 90 -14.06 2.51 13.04
N ASP A 91 -14.52 1.35 13.55
CA ASP A 91 -13.76 0.11 13.45
C ASP A 91 -13.64 -0.30 11.98
N VAL A 92 -12.41 -0.59 11.55
CA VAL A 92 -12.09 -0.95 10.17
C VAL A 92 -11.72 -2.42 10.11
N ALA A 93 -12.52 -3.19 9.38
CA ALA A 93 -12.13 -4.51 8.93
C ALA A 93 -11.37 -4.38 7.60
N ASN A 94 -10.13 -4.85 7.62
CA ASN A 94 -9.23 -4.93 6.48
C ASN A 94 -8.45 -6.26 6.56
N LYS A 95 -7.70 -6.58 5.51
CA LYS A 95 -6.64 -7.59 5.58
C LYS A 95 -5.73 -7.36 6.78
#